data_AF-V6HES6-F1
#
_entry.id   AF-V6HES6-F1
#
_cell.length_a   1.000
_cell.length_b   1.000
_cell.length_c   1.000
_cell.angle_alpha   90.00
_cell.angle_beta   90.00
_cell.angle_gamma   90.00
#
_symmetry.space_group_name_H-M   'P 1'
#
loop_
_entity.id
_entity.type
_entity.pdbx_description
1 polymer ?
#
loop_
_entity_poly.entity_id
_entity_poly.type
_entity_poly.pdbx_seq_one_letter_code
_entity_poly.pdbx_strand_id
1 'polypeptide(L)'
;MIDQINNYSNRLNLTERPEVQRLLREEKELRKGQTFPELLREEFNDKLSGKVSSSEVRMPHNIKEEVTADPYRKRLYDASVEFESIFVKMVLKEMKATVHKSGLIDGGYAEEIFEDMLYDEYSKNLSANSSLGLAEQIYQSLSLNLSPIKKLDSKI
;
A
#
# COMPACT_ATOMS: atom_id res chain seq x y z
N MET A 1 -38.75 -21.07 -28.72
CA MET A 1 -38.57 -20.45 -27.39
C MET A 1 -37.08 -20.21 -27.24
N ILE A 2 -36.62 -19.02 -27.62
CA ILE A 2 -35.23 -18.59 -27.43
C ILE A 2 -35.36 -17.18 -26.84
N ASP A 3 -35.02 -17.05 -25.57
CA ASP A 3 -35.17 -15.82 -24.82
C ASP A 3 -34.25 -14.74 -25.41
N GLN A 4 -34.81 -13.54 -25.64
CA GLN A 4 -34.04 -12.37 -26.05
C GLN A 4 -33.07 -12.00 -24.93
N ILE A 5 -31.77 -12.05 -25.23
CA ILE A 5 -30.71 -11.59 -24.33
C ILE A 5 -30.81 -10.06 -24.23
N ASN A 6 -31.16 -9.56 -23.05
CA ASN A 6 -31.17 -8.11 -22.79
C ASN A 6 -29.75 -7.54 -22.93
N ASN A 7 -29.62 -6.48 -23.73
CA ASN A 7 -28.34 -5.81 -23.95
C ASN A 7 -28.07 -4.81 -22.82
N TYR A 8 -27.06 -5.10 -21.99
CA TYR A 8 -26.70 -4.30 -20.82
C TYR A 8 -25.51 -3.34 -21.05
N SER A 9 -25.00 -3.20 -22.28
CA SER A 9 -23.81 -2.39 -22.57
C SER A 9 -23.91 -0.94 -22.06
N ASN A 10 -25.09 -0.32 -22.13
CA ASN A 10 -25.30 1.06 -21.68
C ASN A 10 -25.34 1.21 -20.14
N ARG A 11 -25.51 0.13 -19.38
CA ARG A 11 -25.49 0.17 -17.89
C ARG A 11 -24.07 0.24 -17.33
N LEU A 12 -23.06 -0.08 -18.15
CA LEU A 12 -21.64 -0.07 -17.80
C LEU A 12 -20.94 1.27 -18.07
N ASN A 13 -21.56 2.20 -18.79
CA ASN A 13 -21.01 3.53 -19.03
C ASN A 13 -21.13 4.40 -17.77
N LEU A 14 -20.25 4.14 -16.80
CA LEU A 14 -20.18 4.85 -15.53
C LEU A 14 -19.95 6.36 -15.73
N THR A 15 -19.24 6.75 -16.80
CA THR A 15 -18.91 8.15 -17.14
C THR A 15 -20.11 9.02 -17.50
N GLU A 16 -21.20 8.41 -17.97
CA GLU A 16 -22.43 9.12 -18.35
C GLU A 16 -23.37 9.36 -17.16
N ARG A 17 -23.08 8.73 -16.01
CA ARG A 17 -23.88 8.90 -14.80
C ARG A 17 -23.78 10.34 -14.30
N PRO A 18 -24.91 10.96 -13.92
CA PRO A 18 -24.92 12.35 -13.47
C PRO A 18 -24.05 12.59 -12.24
N GLU A 19 -23.90 11.59 -11.36
CA GLU A 19 -23.02 11.65 -10.20
C GLU A 19 -21.54 11.67 -10.62
N VAL A 20 -21.16 10.83 -11.58
CA VAL A 20 -19.79 10.73 -12.09
C VAL A 20 -19.42 11.97 -12.91
N GLN A 21 -20.36 12.52 -13.70
CA GLN A 21 -20.14 13.78 -14.40
C GLN A 21 -19.97 14.97 -13.46
N ARG A 22 -20.65 14.97 -12.30
CA ARG A 22 -20.42 15.99 -11.26
C ARG A 22 -19.02 15.86 -10.68
N LEU A 23 -18.61 14.66 -10.31
CA LEU A 23 -17.26 14.39 -9.78
C LEU A 23 -16.15 14.73 -10.79
N LEU A 24 -16.32 14.38 -12.07
CA LEU A 24 -15.37 14.74 -13.14
C LEU A 24 -15.33 16.24 -13.42
N ARG A 25 -16.44 16.96 -13.16
CA ARG A 25 -16.50 18.41 -13.27
C ARG A 25 -15.81 19.06 -12.07
N GLU A 26 -16.05 18.55 -10.87
CA GLU A 26 -15.35 18.96 -9.64
C GLU A 26 -13.85 18.72 -9.76
N GLU A 27 -13.41 17.57 -10.27
CA GLU A 27 -12.00 17.25 -10.55
C GLU A 27 -11.35 18.29 -11.49
N LYS A 28 -12.07 18.73 -12.53
CA LYS A 28 -11.59 19.76 -13.47
C LYS A 28 -11.53 21.16 -12.88
N GLU A 29 -12.35 21.45 -11.88
CA GLU A 29 -12.36 22.71 -11.12
C GLU A 29 -11.33 22.73 -9.98
N LEU A 30 -10.65 21.60 -9.70
CA LEU A 30 -9.59 21.53 -8.70
C LEU A 30 -8.40 22.41 -9.10
N ARG A 31 -7.94 23.22 -8.15
CA ARG A 31 -6.74 24.03 -8.27
C ARG A 31 -5.56 23.12 -8.61
N LYS A 32 -4.86 23.42 -9.72
CA LYS A 32 -3.65 22.70 -10.13
C LYS A 32 -2.65 22.65 -8.97
N GLY A 33 -2.46 21.46 -8.39
CA GLY A 33 -1.43 21.19 -7.38
C GLY A 33 -1.90 20.57 -6.07
N GLN A 34 -3.21 20.49 -5.80
CA GLN A 34 -3.72 19.82 -4.60
C GLN A 34 -4.12 18.38 -4.91
N THR A 35 -3.51 17.42 -4.23
CA THR A 35 -3.87 16.00 -4.37
C THR A 35 -5.16 15.69 -3.60
N PHE A 36 -5.97 14.74 -4.07
CA PHE A 36 -7.20 14.33 -3.35
C PHE A 36 -6.98 13.97 -1.86
N PRO A 37 -5.88 13.29 -1.48
CA PRO A 37 -5.55 13.06 -0.07
C PRO A 37 -5.30 14.34 0.74
N GLU A 38 -4.73 15.39 0.14
CA GLU A 38 -4.53 16.68 0.80
C GLU A 38 -5.84 17.41 1.05
N LEU A 39 -6.77 17.37 0.09
CA LEU A 39 -8.11 17.96 0.25
C LEU A 39 -8.91 17.25 1.32
N LEU A 40 -8.85 15.91 1.36
CA LEU A 40 -9.44 15.14 2.45
C LEU A 40 -8.81 15.52 3.79
N ARG A 41 -7.49 15.73 3.86
CA ARG A 41 -6.84 16.20 5.10
C ARG A 41 -7.35 17.56 5.55
N GLU A 42 -7.49 18.53 4.65
CA GLU A 42 -7.97 19.89 4.96
C GLU A 42 -9.42 19.86 5.46
N GLU A 43 -10.33 19.25 4.69
CA GLU A 43 -11.75 19.10 5.05
C GLU A 43 -11.94 18.33 6.36
N PHE A 44 -11.15 17.27 6.57
CA PHE A 44 -11.23 16.45 7.77
C PHE A 44 -10.73 17.21 9.00
N ASN A 45 -9.59 17.91 8.90
CA ASN A 45 -9.08 18.73 10.00
C ASN A 45 -10.09 19.83 10.40
N ASP A 46 -10.68 20.53 9.44
CA ASP A 46 -11.64 21.62 9.72
C ASP A 46 -12.93 21.11 10.37
N LYS A 47 -13.44 19.94 9.96
CA LYS A 47 -14.72 19.41 10.45
C LYS A 47 -14.62 18.64 11.77
N LEU A 48 -13.48 18.02 12.05
CA LEU A 48 -13.31 17.07 13.16
C LEU A 48 -12.32 17.52 14.24
N SER A 49 -11.59 18.63 14.04
CA SER A 49 -10.74 19.22 15.09
C SER A 49 -11.56 19.48 16.37
N GLY A 50 -11.18 18.82 17.47
CA GLY A 50 -11.80 18.94 18.80
C GLY A 50 -13.05 18.09 19.05
N LYS A 51 -13.58 17.36 18.06
CA LYS A 51 -14.78 16.51 18.21
C LYS A 51 -14.47 15.02 18.32
N VAL A 52 -13.32 14.59 17.85
CA VAL A 52 -12.82 13.22 17.91
C VAL A 52 -11.43 13.21 18.54
N SER A 53 -11.09 12.15 19.28
CA SER A 53 -9.75 12.00 19.83
C SER A 53 -8.73 11.96 18.70
N SER A 54 -7.62 12.69 18.85
CA SER A 54 -6.52 12.67 17.88
C SER A 54 -5.92 11.26 17.69
N SER A 55 -6.15 10.34 18.63
CA SER A 55 -5.79 8.92 18.53
C SER A 55 -6.62 8.12 17.50
N GLU A 56 -7.89 8.48 17.30
CA GLU A 56 -8.76 7.79 16.33
C GLU A 56 -8.62 8.35 14.91
N VAL A 57 -8.05 9.54 14.76
CA VAL A 57 -7.83 10.19 13.46
C VAL A 57 -6.61 9.59 12.78
N ARG A 58 -6.82 8.55 11.97
CA ARG A 58 -5.80 8.04 11.04
C ARG A 58 -5.82 8.87 9.77
N MET A 59 -4.93 9.85 9.67
CA MET A 59 -4.69 10.56 8.42
C MET A 59 -4.21 9.56 7.35
N PRO A 60 -4.67 9.66 6.10
CA PRO A 60 -4.03 8.94 4.99
C PRO A 60 -2.57 9.41 4.91
N HIS A 61 -1.63 8.51 5.22
CA HIS A 61 -0.21 8.79 5.13
C HIS A 61 0.24 8.59 3.69
N ASN A 62 0.70 9.67 3.05
CA ASN A 62 1.30 9.57 1.72
C ASN A 62 2.79 9.22 1.86
N ILE A 63 3.05 7.94 2.17
CA ILE A 63 4.41 7.42 2.39
C ILE A 63 5.32 7.74 1.20
N LYS A 64 4.79 7.74 -0.03
CA LYS A 64 5.55 8.08 -1.25
C LYS A 64 6.08 9.52 -1.23
N GLU A 65 5.27 10.48 -0.79
CA GLU A 65 5.71 11.87 -0.64
C GLU A 65 6.74 12.03 0.49
N GLU A 66 6.55 11.33 1.60
CA GLU A 66 7.49 11.41 2.72
C GLU A 66 8.86 10.82 2.39
N VAL A 67 8.87 9.68 1.69
CA VAL A 67 10.07 8.99 1.22
C VAL A 67 10.81 9.79 0.15
N THR A 68 10.09 10.53 -0.70
CA THR A 68 10.72 11.39 -1.71
C THR A 68 11.23 12.71 -1.15
N ALA A 69 10.58 13.23 -0.10
CA ALA A 69 10.96 14.50 0.53
C ALA A 69 12.17 14.38 1.46
N ASP A 70 12.34 13.26 2.18
CA ASP A 70 13.42 13.08 3.16
C ASP A 70 14.23 11.78 2.93
N PRO A 71 15.55 11.88 2.65
CA PRO A 71 16.42 10.72 2.52
C PRO A 71 16.44 9.80 3.74
N TYR A 72 16.23 10.33 4.95
CA TYR A 72 16.18 9.53 6.17
C TYR A 72 14.90 8.67 6.22
N ARG A 73 13.77 9.25 5.82
CA ARG A 73 12.49 8.52 5.70
C ARG A 73 12.55 7.46 4.62
N LYS A 74 13.25 7.72 3.51
CA LYS A 74 13.54 6.69 2.51
C LYS A 74 14.27 5.49 3.09
N ARG A 75 15.36 5.72 3.84
CA ARG A 75 16.09 4.62 4.50
C ARG A 75 15.24 3.86 5.50
N LEU A 76 14.38 4.56 6.24
CA LEU A 76 13.45 3.93 7.16
C LEU A 76 12.45 3.02 6.42
N TYR A 77 11.91 3.49 5.30
CA TYR A 77 11.02 2.67 4.48
C TYR A 77 11.74 1.47 3.85
N ASP A 78 12.93 1.68 3.30
CA ASP A 78 13.76 0.61 2.72
C ASP A 78 14.04 -0.48 3.79
N ALA A 79 14.37 -0.10 5.02
CA ALA A 79 14.56 -1.03 6.14
C ALA A 79 13.26 -1.74 6.56
N SER A 80 12.11 -1.07 6.52
CA SER A 80 10.80 -1.69 6.77
C SER A 80 10.46 -2.76 5.73
N VAL A 81 10.78 -2.52 4.45
CA VAL A 81 10.60 -3.49 3.36
C VAL A 81 11.52 -4.69 3.54
N GLU A 82 12.79 -4.47 3.93
CA GLU A 82 13.71 -5.56 4.26
C GLU A 82 13.17 -6.42 5.41
N PHE A 83 12.62 -5.80 6.46
CA PHE A 83 12.02 -6.53 7.57
C PHE A 83 10.80 -7.35 7.12
N GLU A 84 9.94 -6.79 6.27
CA GLU A 84 8.81 -7.53 5.69
C GLU A 84 9.32 -8.78 4.94
N SER A 85 10.43 -8.67 4.20
CA SER A 85 10.99 -9.82 3.47
C SER A 85 11.42 -10.96 4.40
N ILE A 86 12.00 -10.64 5.56
CA ILE A 86 12.37 -11.64 6.58
C ILE A 86 11.12 -12.32 7.12
N PHE A 87 10.08 -11.53 7.41
CA PHE A 87 8.82 -12.06 7.90
C PHE A 87 8.13 -12.96 6.86
N VAL A 88 8.06 -12.53 5.61
CA VAL A 88 7.52 -13.32 4.50
C VAL A 88 8.29 -14.63 4.35
N LYS A 89 9.63 -14.60 4.42
CA LYS A 89 10.45 -15.82 4.42
C LYS A 89 10.03 -16.78 5.54
N MET A 90 9.83 -16.27 6.75
CA MET A 90 9.39 -17.09 7.88
C MET A 90 8.02 -17.73 7.63
N VAL A 91 7.06 -16.96 7.12
CA VAL A 91 5.74 -17.49 6.75
C VAL A 91 5.84 -18.56 5.67
N LEU A 92 6.60 -18.30 4.59
CA LEU A 92 6.81 -19.26 3.51
C LEU A 92 7.48 -20.55 4.02
N LYS A 93 8.42 -20.44 4.96
CA LYS A 93 9.06 -21.59 5.60
C LYS A 93 8.08 -22.45 6.40
N GLU A 94 7.21 -21.83 7.20
CA GLU A 94 6.18 -22.56 7.95
C GLU A 94 5.15 -23.21 7.01
N MET A 95 4.77 -22.51 5.93
CA MET A 95 3.92 -23.08 4.87
C MET A 95 4.57 -24.29 4.21
N LYS A 96 5.88 -24.22 3.92
CA LYS A 96 6.65 -25.35 3.39
C LYS A 96 6.63 -26.54 4.36
N ALA A 97 6.83 -26.29 5.65
CA ALA A 97 6.83 -27.34 6.68
C ALA A 97 5.49 -28.09 6.77
N THR A 98 4.37 -27.45 6.44
CA THR A 98 3.05 -28.11 6.38
C THR A 98 2.83 -29.01 5.15
N VAL A 99 3.66 -28.92 4.11
CA VAL A 99 3.52 -29.76 2.92
C VAL A 99 4.22 -31.11 3.13
N HIS A 100 3.47 -32.20 3.12
CA HIS A 100 4.03 -33.54 3.19
C HIS A 100 4.72 -33.91 1.87
N LYS A 101 6.05 -34.11 1.91
CA LYS A 101 6.81 -34.68 0.79
C LYS A 101 6.41 -36.16 0.63
N SER A 102 5.93 -36.56 -0.55
CA SER A 102 5.26 -37.86 -0.75
C SER A 102 5.95 -38.80 -1.76
N GLY A 103 7.12 -38.46 -2.29
CA GLY A 103 7.88 -39.33 -3.18
C GLY A 103 9.04 -40.08 -2.51
N LEU A 104 9.33 -41.27 -3.06
CA LEU A 104 10.43 -42.15 -2.69
C LEU A 104 11.84 -41.57 -2.99
N ILE A 105 11.92 -40.46 -3.72
CA ILE A 105 13.17 -39.86 -4.24
C ILE A 105 13.26 -38.35 -3.94
N ASP A 106 12.34 -37.81 -3.14
CA ASP A 106 12.17 -36.38 -2.91
C ASP A 106 12.96 -35.96 -1.65
N GLY A 107 13.53 -34.76 -1.63
CA GLY A 107 14.14 -34.19 -0.42
C GLY A 107 15.61 -34.52 -0.22
N GLY A 108 16.44 -34.24 -1.23
CA GLY A 108 17.90 -34.27 -1.09
C GLY A 108 18.50 -33.01 -0.44
N TYR A 109 19.70 -33.10 0.13
CA TYR A 109 20.41 -31.94 0.71
C TYR A 109 20.61 -30.78 -0.30
N ALA A 110 20.87 -31.11 -1.56
CA ALA A 110 20.97 -30.11 -2.62
C ALA A 110 19.61 -29.43 -2.89
N GLU A 111 18.52 -30.20 -2.90
CA GLU A 111 17.16 -29.67 -3.07
C GLU A 111 16.81 -28.70 -1.95
N GLU A 112 17.10 -29.05 -0.70
CA GLU A 112 16.85 -28.15 0.45
C GLU A 112 17.60 -26.82 0.32
N ILE A 113 18.87 -26.85 -0.10
CA ILE A 113 19.66 -25.63 -0.32
C ILE A 113 19.06 -24.77 -1.43
N PHE A 114 18.71 -25.38 -2.57
CA PHE A 114 18.13 -24.64 -3.69
C PHE A 114 16.73 -24.11 -3.39
N GLU A 115 15.91 -24.88 -2.67
CA GLU A 115 14.61 -24.42 -2.16
C GLU A 115 14.78 -23.22 -1.24
N ASP A 116 15.69 -23.28 -0.26
CA ASP A 116 15.88 -22.19 0.69
C ASP A 116 16.36 -20.91 0.00
N MET A 117 17.26 -21.02 -0.99
CA MET A 117 17.66 -19.88 -1.84
C MET A 117 16.49 -19.36 -2.69
N LEU A 118 15.63 -20.25 -3.19
CA LEU A 118 14.44 -19.85 -3.96
C LEU A 118 13.46 -19.07 -3.08
N TYR A 119 13.19 -19.55 -1.85
CA TYR A 119 12.31 -18.86 -0.91
C TYR A 119 12.89 -17.52 -0.44
N ASP A 120 14.21 -17.38 -0.38
CA ASP A 120 14.89 -16.10 -0.15
C ASP A 120 14.63 -15.08 -1.25
N GLU A 121 14.66 -15.50 -2.52
CA GLU A 121 14.36 -14.59 -3.63
C GLU A 121 12.87 -14.29 -3.74
N TYR A 122 12.01 -15.27 -3.47
CA TYR A 122 10.57 -15.04 -3.40
C TYR A 122 10.22 -14.04 -2.31
N SER A 123 10.78 -14.17 -1.10
CA SER A 123 10.46 -13.25 -0.01
C SER A 123 10.85 -11.80 -0.33
N LYS A 124 12.04 -11.58 -0.91
CA LYS A 124 12.49 -10.27 -1.39
C LYS A 124 11.58 -9.73 -2.48
N ASN A 125 11.25 -10.57 -3.47
CA ASN A 125 10.42 -10.14 -4.60
C ASN A 125 9.01 -9.77 -4.17
N LEU A 126 8.39 -10.59 -3.29
CA LEU A 126 7.08 -10.31 -2.72
C LEU A 126 7.09 -9.00 -1.93
N SER A 127 8.03 -8.80 -1.01
CA SER A 127 8.08 -7.56 -0.22
C SER A 127 8.36 -6.31 -1.06
N ALA A 128 9.18 -6.42 -2.12
CA ALA A 128 9.49 -5.28 -2.97
C ALA A 128 8.36 -4.91 -3.96
N ASN A 129 7.66 -5.89 -4.53
CA ASN A 129 6.70 -5.67 -5.63
C ASN A 129 5.24 -5.83 -5.21
N SER A 130 4.99 -6.58 -4.14
CA SER A 130 3.67 -7.02 -3.72
C SER A 130 3.58 -6.87 -2.20
N SER A 131 3.69 -5.63 -1.73
CA SER A 131 3.68 -5.34 -0.29
C SER A 131 2.41 -5.92 0.34
N LEU A 132 2.59 -6.64 1.45
CA LEU A 132 1.48 -7.19 2.22
C LEU A 132 0.87 -6.12 3.14
N GLY A 133 1.33 -4.87 3.03
CA GLY A 133 0.97 -3.76 3.89
C GLY A 133 1.77 -3.72 5.20
N LEU A 134 2.63 -4.71 5.47
CA LEU A 134 3.35 -4.78 6.73
C LEU A 134 4.50 -3.77 6.78
N ALA A 135 5.23 -3.61 5.66
CA ALA A 135 6.26 -2.59 5.54
C ALA A 135 5.71 -1.18 5.83
N GLU A 136 4.51 -0.87 5.32
CA GLU A 136 3.82 0.40 5.57
C GLU A 136 3.43 0.56 7.03
N GLN A 137 2.94 -0.49 7.68
CA GLN A 137 2.58 -0.47 9.10
C GLN A 137 3.80 -0.26 10.00
N ILE A 138 4.91 -0.94 9.70
CA ILE A 138 6.17 -0.78 10.42
C ILE A 138 6.68 0.64 10.25
N TYR A 139 6.76 1.12 9.00
CA TYR A 139 7.17 2.48 8.69
C TYR A 139 6.32 3.51 9.45
N GLN A 140 4.99 3.36 9.44
CA GLN A 140 4.09 4.23 10.17
C GLN A 140 4.41 4.24 11.66
N SER A 141 4.52 3.07 12.29
CA SER A 141 4.81 2.98 13.73
C SER A 141 6.13 3.65 14.13
N LEU A 142 7.16 3.55 13.29
CA LEU A 142 8.48 4.13 13.54
C LEU A 142 8.53 5.63 13.20
N SER A 143 7.86 6.03 12.12
CA SER A 143 7.79 7.42 11.62
C SER A 143 7.08 8.38 12.57
N LEU A 144 6.23 7.88 13.47
CA LEU A 144 5.56 8.69 14.51
C LEU A 144 6.54 9.36 15.48
N ASN A 145 7.71 8.75 15.69
CA ASN A 145 8.75 9.33 16.55
C ASN A 145 9.69 10.29 15.81
N LEU A 146 9.54 10.42 14.48
CA LEU A 146 10.31 11.38 13.70
C LEU A 146 9.64 12.75 13.73
N SER A 147 10.45 13.80 13.64
CA SER A 147 9.94 15.16 13.50
C SER A 147 9.12 15.31 12.20
N PRO A 148 8.07 16.14 12.21
CA PRO A 148 7.26 16.39 11.02
C PRO A 148 8.13 17.04 9.94
N ILE A 149 7.91 16.65 8.69
CA ILE A 149 8.63 17.24 7.54
C ILE A 149 8.35 18.74 7.54
N LYS A 150 9.40 19.54 7.75
CA LYS A 150 9.31 21.00 7.70
C LYS A 150 9.04 21.38 6.25
N LYS A 151 7.81 21.78 5.92
CA LYS A 151 7.52 22.36 4.60
C LYS A 151 8.45 23.57 4.46
N LEU A 152 9.40 23.50 3.53
CA LEU A 152 10.28 24.62 3.21
C LEU A 152 9.35 25.73 2.71
N ASP A 153 9.26 26.85 3.44
CA ASP A 153 8.41 27.97 3.07
C ASP A 153 8.70 28.34 1.61
N SER A 154 7.74 28.08 0.72
CA SER A 154 7.73 28.61 -0.64
C SER A 154 7.43 30.11 -0.54
N LYS A 155 8.44 30.87 -0.15
CA LYS A 155 8.42 32.32 -0.16
C LYS A 155 9.60 32.81 -0.99
N ILE A 156 9.40 32.81 -2.31
CA ILE A 156 9.91 33.83 -3.23
C ILE A 156 8.78 34.14 -4.20
#